data_AF-A0A497B4U2-F1
#
_entry.id   AF-A0A497B4U2-F1
#
_cell.length_a   1.000
_cell.length_b   1.000
_cell.length_c   1.000
_cell.angle_alpha   90.00
_cell.angle_beta   90.00
_cell.angle_gamma   90.00
#
_symmetry.space_group_name_H-M   'P 1'
#
loop_
_entity.id
_entity.type
_entity.pdbx_description
1 polymer ?
#
loop_
_entity_poly.entity_id
_entity_poly.type
_entity_poly.pdbx_seq_one_letter_code
_entity_poly.pdbx_strand_id
1 'polypeptide(L)'
;MLAAILAKAGANFDMPVQTKWDRRSGEYEHPMLLEARRWLVWADKIARSPLPSRLRNFCQRRAAQKLDELLRRATFLKSPELVRMVHIVAKLGYQPKIILSYRQFEGYSVSRHLKSGWGFSRLVEQYINVNSTALLQLYIFGGCTIGYEELVNKEETVWAEALEQLTGIKASHLLESRESLVKAVTPQWEFPVPNPEVMKVYKLLVQLKGLVIEPVSSSTLKERL
;
A
#
# COMPACT_ATOMS: atom_id res chain seq x y z
N MET A 1 -0.84 11.05 -2.81
CA MET A 1 0.45 11.73 -2.68
C MET A 1 1.62 10.86 -3.12
N LEU A 2 2.04 9.83 -2.34
CA LEU A 2 3.20 9.00 -2.71
C LEU A 2 3.18 8.47 -4.15
N ALA A 3 2.07 7.86 -4.58
CA ALA A 3 1.96 7.35 -5.96
C ALA A 3 2.09 8.46 -7.03
N ALA A 4 1.64 9.68 -6.75
CA ALA A 4 1.79 10.81 -7.67
C ALA A 4 3.25 11.28 -7.74
N ILE A 5 3.95 11.30 -6.60
CA ILE A 5 5.39 11.59 -6.53
C ILE A 5 6.17 10.54 -7.32
N LEU A 6 5.90 9.25 -7.09
CA LEU A 6 6.51 8.14 -7.81
C LEU A 6 6.26 8.25 -9.32
N ALA A 7 5.00 8.43 -9.74
CA ALA A 7 4.64 8.53 -11.15
C ALA A 7 5.36 9.69 -11.84
N LYS A 8 5.42 10.86 -11.18
CA LYS A 8 6.14 12.03 -11.70
C LYS A 8 7.65 11.82 -11.75
N ALA A 9 8.20 11.04 -10.83
CA ALA A 9 9.61 10.64 -10.82
C ALA A 9 9.94 9.50 -11.81
N GLY A 10 8.96 9.03 -12.59
CA GLY A 10 9.16 8.02 -13.65
C GLY A 10 8.69 6.60 -13.32
N ALA A 11 7.99 6.40 -12.20
CA ALA A 11 7.43 5.09 -11.87
C ALA A 11 6.33 4.68 -12.87
N ASN A 12 6.43 3.47 -13.41
CA ASN A 12 5.46 2.94 -14.35
C ASN A 12 4.26 2.28 -13.64
N PHE A 13 3.12 2.98 -13.63
CA PHE A 13 1.83 2.48 -13.15
C PHE A 13 0.90 1.98 -14.27
N ASP A 14 1.34 1.97 -15.54
CA ASP A 14 0.49 1.72 -16.73
C ASP A 14 -0.73 2.67 -16.78
N MET A 15 -0.53 3.92 -16.36
CA MET A 15 -1.55 4.97 -16.34
C MET A 15 -0.92 6.33 -16.68
N PRO A 16 -1.69 7.27 -17.27
CA PRO A 16 -1.21 8.62 -17.50
C PRO A 16 -0.79 9.30 -16.19
N VAL A 17 0.37 9.97 -16.22
CA VAL A 17 0.83 10.79 -15.09
C VAL A 17 -0.13 11.96 -14.93
N GLN A 18 -0.74 12.07 -13.76
CA GLN A 18 -1.64 13.18 -13.46
C GLN A 18 -0.84 14.42 -13.06
N THR A 19 -1.17 15.56 -13.66
CA THR A 19 -0.50 16.84 -13.42
C THR A 19 -0.98 17.54 -12.15
N LYS A 20 -2.14 17.17 -11.61
CA LYS A 20 -2.71 17.68 -10.36
C LYS A 20 -3.05 16.52 -9.45
N TRP A 21 -2.73 16.68 -8.16
CA TRP A 21 -3.10 15.72 -7.13
C TRP A 21 -4.47 16.09 -6.52
N ASP A 22 -5.45 15.20 -6.58
CA ASP A 22 -6.68 15.29 -5.79
C ASP A 22 -6.57 14.42 -4.52
N ARG A 23 -6.94 15.01 -3.38
CA ARG A 23 -6.95 14.33 -2.08
C ARG A 23 -8.11 13.33 -1.95
N ARG A 24 -9.19 13.53 -2.71
CA ARG A 24 -10.43 12.76 -2.62
C ARG A 24 -10.42 11.54 -3.55
N SER A 25 -9.58 11.56 -4.58
CA SER A 25 -9.56 10.55 -5.64
C SER A 25 -8.85 9.25 -5.23
N GLY A 26 -9.23 8.15 -5.89
CA GLY A 26 -8.49 6.88 -5.91
C GLY A 26 -7.38 6.89 -6.96
N GLU A 27 -6.77 8.05 -7.23
CA GLU A 27 -5.76 8.23 -8.28
C GLU A 27 -4.69 7.15 -8.25
N TYR A 28 -4.32 6.65 -9.43
CA TYR A 28 -3.37 5.55 -9.61
C TYR A 28 -3.84 4.18 -9.08
N GLU A 29 -5.15 3.96 -8.88
CA GLU A 29 -5.70 2.61 -8.77
C GLU A 29 -6.07 2.08 -10.17
N HIS A 30 -5.24 1.18 -10.72
CA HIS A 30 -5.41 0.67 -12.08
C HIS A 30 -6.76 -0.07 -12.25
N PRO A 31 -7.56 0.16 -13.30
CA PRO A 31 -8.87 -0.47 -13.48
C PRO A 31 -8.85 -2.01 -13.41
N MET A 32 -7.84 -2.65 -14.01
CA MET A 32 -7.68 -4.10 -13.93
C MET A 32 -7.38 -4.62 -12.53
N LEU A 33 -6.74 -3.81 -11.67
CA LEU A 33 -6.56 -4.16 -10.26
C LEU A 33 -7.90 -4.17 -9.52
N LEU A 34 -8.80 -3.24 -9.87
CA LEU A 34 -10.17 -3.21 -9.35
C LEU A 34 -10.98 -4.43 -9.85
N GLU A 35 -10.77 -4.88 -11.09
CA GLU A 35 -11.39 -6.12 -11.59
C GLU A 35 -10.86 -7.36 -10.85
N ALA A 36 -9.54 -7.49 -10.69
CA ALA A 36 -8.94 -8.58 -9.93
C ALA A 36 -9.48 -8.61 -8.49
N ARG A 37 -9.58 -7.44 -7.85
CA ARG A 37 -10.22 -7.28 -6.53
C ARG A 37 -11.65 -7.81 -6.51
N ARG A 38 -12.48 -7.43 -7.49
CA ARG A 38 -13.88 -7.89 -7.54
C ARG A 38 -13.93 -9.41 -7.52
N TRP A 39 -13.14 -10.08 -8.36
CA TRP A 39 -13.07 -11.55 -8.42
C TRP A 39 -12.65 -12.18 -7.09
N LEU A 40 -11.70 -11.58 -6.35
CA LEU A 40 -11.34 -12.05 -5.01
C LEU A 40 -12.45 -11.87 -3.99
N VAL A 41 -13.17 -10.75 -4.03
CA VAL A 41 -14.35 -10.54 -3.17
C VAL A 41 -15.41 -11.60 -3.45
N TRP A 42 -15.65 -11.96 -4.72
CA TRP A 42 -16.54 -13.06 -5.08
C TRP A 42 -16.03 -14.41 -4.55
N ALA A 43 -14.73 -14.71 -4.70
CA ALA A 43 -14.13 -15.94 -4.18
C ALA A 43 -14.32 -16.07 -2.67
N ASP A 44 -14.14 -14.99 -1.91
CA ASP A 44 -14.31 -14.98 -0.46
C ASP A 44 -15.78 -15.11 -0.03
N LYS A 45 -16.71 -14.50 -0.78
CA LYS A 45 -18.15 -14.71 -0.57
C LYS A 45 -18.54 -16.18 -0.80
N ILE A 46 -18.03 -16.79 -1.87
CA ILE A 46 -18.26 -18.21 -2.18
C ILE A 46 -17.67 -19.11 -1.10
N ALA A 47 -16.49 -18.78 -0.55
CA ALA A 47 -15.87 -19.56 0.51
C ALA A 47 -16.68 -19.60 1.82
N ARG A 48 -17.59 -18.63 2.03
CA ARG A 48 -18.45 -18.53 3.21
C ARG A 48 -19.89 -18.99 2.94
N SER A 49 -20.17 -19.52 1.76
CA SER A 49 -21.52 -19.93 1.35
C SER A 49 -21.53 -21.44 1.03
N PRO A 50 -22.70 -22.09 0.92
CA PRO A 50 -22.80 -23.51 0.59
C PRO A 50 -22.50 -23.81 -0.89
N LEU A 51 -21.89 -22.86 -1.61
CA LEU A 51 -21.63 -22.99 -3.04
C LEU A 51 -20.41 -23.90 -3.32
N PRO A 52 -20.35 -24.55 -4.50
CA PRO A 52 -19.26 -25.46 -4.84
C PRO A 52 -17.88 -24.78 -4.86
N SER A 53 -16.86 -25.46 -4.34
CA SER A 53 -15.46 -25.01 -4.33
C SER A 53 -14.89 -24.72 -5.73
N ARG A 54 -15.44 -25.36 -6.77
CA ARG A 54 -15.07 -25.09 -8.18
C ARG A 54 -15.34 -23.64 -8.59
N LEU A 55 -16.42 -23.02 -8.09
CA LEU A 55 -16.73 -21.61 -8.38
C LEU A 55 -15.73 -20.67 -7.70
N ARG A 56 -15.33 -20.98 -6.45
CA ARG A 56 -14.26 -20.26 -5.76
C ARG A 56 -12.97 -20.31 -6.56
N ASN A 57 -12.57 -21.51 -7.01
CA ASN A 57 -11.36 -21.71 -7.80
C ASN A 57 -11.42 -20.96 -9.13
N PHE A 58 -12.59 -20.92 -9.78
CA PHE A 58 -12.80 -20.13 -10.99
C PHE A 58 -12.56 -18.63 -10.72
N CYS A 59 -13.17 -18.08 -9.67
CA CYS A 59 -12.98 -16.68 -9.29
C CYS A 59 -11.51 -16.36 -8.95
N GLN A 60 -10.83 -17.25 -8.22
CA GLN A 60 -9.40 -17.09 -7.90
C GLN A 60 -8.53 -17.10 -9.16
N ARG A 61 -8.79 -18.00 -10.12
CA ARG A 61 -8.09 -18.04 -11.40
C ARG A 61 -8.32 -16.76 -12.21
N ARG A 62 -9.55 -16.26 -12.26
CA ARG A 62 -9.88 -14.99 -12.94
C ARG A 62 -9.15 -13.80 -12.30
N ALA A 63 -9.11 -13.74 -10.97
CA ALA A 63 -8.34 -12.72 -10.26
C ALA A 63 -6.85 -12.80 -10.60
N ALA A 64 -6.26 -14.00 -10.56
CA ALA A 64 -4.85 -14.22 -10.87
C ALA A 64 -4.52 -13.87 -12.33
N GLN A 65 -5.38 -14.22 -13.29
CA GLN A 65 -5.22 -13.86 -14.70
C GLN A 65 -5.20 -12.34 -14.90
N LYS A 66 -6.15 -11.61 -14.29
CA LYS A 66 -6.20 -10.14 -14.39
C LYS A 66 -5.00 -9.47 -13.73
N LEU A 67 -4.52 -10.06 -12.64
CA LEU A 67 -3.33 -9.57 -11.95
C LEU A 67 -2.06 -9.84 -12.78
N ASP A 68 -1.89 -11.02 -13.38
CA ASP A 68 -0.77 -11.34 -14.26
C ASP A 68 -0.75 -10.43 -15.50
N GLU A 69 -1.90 -10.23 -16.14
CA GLU A 69 -2.04 -9.35 -17.30
C GLU A 69 -1.60 -7.91 -16.97
N LEU A 70 -1.93 -7.42 -15.77
CA LEU A 70 -1.51 -6.11 -15.29
C LEU A 70 -0.02 -6.06 -14.96
N LEU A 71 0.52 -7.05 -14.24
CA LEU A 71 1.91 -7.10 -13.82
C LEU A 71 2.91 -7.17 -14.99
N ARG A 72 2.47 -7.64 -16.16
CA ARG A 72 3.26 -7.59 -17.40
C ARG A 72 3.48 -6.18 -17.94
N ARG A 73 2.68 -5.20 -17.51
CA ARG A 73 2.68 -3.83 -18.06
C ARG A 73 3.03 -2.77 -17.01
N ALA A 74 2.65 -3.00 -15.75
CA ALA A 74 2.89 -2.07 -14.64
C ALA A 74 3.93 -2.63 -13.66
N THR A 75 4.95 -1.83 -13.36
CA THR A 75 5.94 -2.15 -12.32
C THR A 75 5.45 -1.76 -10.93
N PHE A 76 4.61 -0.72 -10.85
CA PHE A 76 4.06 -0.20 -9.60
C PHE A 76 2.55 -0.37 -9.56
N LEU A 77 2.07 -0.91 -8.44
CA LEU A 77 0.65 -1.05 -8.15
C LEU A 77 0.31 -0.28 -6.88
N LYS A 78 -0.83 0.42 -6.88
CA LYS A 78 -1.38 1.08 -5.70
C LYS A 78 -2.81 0.62 -5.47
N SER A 79 -3.08 0.05 -4.31
CA SER A 79 -4.43 -0.12 -3.76
C SER A 79 -4.33 -0.48 -2.27
N PRO A 80 -5.24 0.00 -1.41
CA PRO A 80 -5.32 -0.46 -0.02
C PRO A 80 -5.58 -1.97 0.10
N GLU A 81 -6.07 -2.61 -0.95
CA GLU A 81 -6.43 -4.04 -0.96
C GLU A 81 -5.29 -4.92 -1.46
N LEU A 82 -4.15 -4.35 -1.89
CA LEU A 82 -3.00 -5.14 -2.33
C LEU A 82 -2.50 -6.09 -1.25
N VAL A 83 -2.68 -5.74 0.02
CA VAL A 83 -2.40 -6.59 1.16
C VAL A 83 -3.08 -7.97 1.07
N ARG A 84 -4.19 -8.10 0.34
CA ARG A 84 -4.86 -9.38 0.11
C ARG A 84 -4.39 -10.10 -1.15
N MET A 85 -3.57 -9.47 -1.98
CA MET A 85 -3.17 -9.96 -3.30
C MET A 85 -1.67 -10.25 -3.40
N VAL A 86 -0.82 -9.73 -2.50
CA VAL A 86 0.64 -9.93 -2.54
C VAL A 86 1.02 -11.41 -2.68
N HIS A 87 0.36 -12.30 -1.93
CA HIS A 87 0.63 -13.73 -2.01
C HIS A 87 0.26 -14.35 -3.38
N ILE A 88 -0.70 -13.76 -4.10
CA ILE A 88 -1.07 -14.17 -5.46
C ILE A 88 0.01 -13.68 -6.44
N VAL A 89 0.49 -12.45 -6.28
CA VAL A 89 1.63 -11.90 -7.04
C VAL A 89 2.84 -12.84 -6.93
N ALA A 90 3.18 -13.26 -5.71
CA ALA A 90 4.26 -14.22 -5.47
C ALA A 90 4.01 -15.59 -6.12
N LYS A 91 2.78 -16.12 -6.02
CA LYS A 91 2.40 -17.40 -6.67
C LYS A 91 2.44 -17.36 -8.20
N LEU A 92 2.31 -16.18 -8.79
CA LEU A 92 2.47 -15.95 -10.23
C LEU A 92 3.94 -15.89 -10.68
N GLY A 93 4.89 -16.01 -9.75
CA GLY A 93 6.34 -16.02 -10.04
C GLY A 93 7.02 -14.65 -9.95
N TYR A 94 6.29 -13.61 -9.55
CA TYR A 94 6.87 -12.29 -9.33
C TYR A 94 7.48 -12.18 -7.93
N GLN A 95 8.42 -11.26 -7.75
CA GLN A 95 9.05 -10.93 -6.47
C GLN A 95 8.54 -9.56 -6.01
N PRO A 96 7.38 -9.47 -5.33
CA PRO A 96 6.84 -8.19 -4.93
C PRO A 96 7.77 -7.53 -3.90
N LYS A 97 7.94 -6.21 -4.00
CA LYS A 97 8.55 -5.38 -2.96
C LYS A 97 7.45 -4.48 -2.37
N ILE A 98 7.41 -4.34 -1.04
CA ILE A 98 6.31 -3.64 -0.36
C ILE A 98 6.70 -2.20 -0.04
N ILE A 99 5.99 -1.23 -0.63
CA ILE A 99 6.04 0.17 -0.17
C ILE A 99 4.84 0.38 0.76
N LEU A 100 5.07 0.28 2.06
CA LEU A 100 4.01 0.46 3.06
C LEU A 100 3.84 1.95 3.37
N SER A 101 2.86 2.57 2.71
CA SER A 101 2.47 3.94 3.01
C SER A 101 1.51 4.00 4.19
N TYR A 102 1.89 4.74 5.24
CA TYR A 102 1.11 4.88 6.46
C TYR A 102 0.88 6.35 6.82
N ARG A 103 -0.01 6.59 7.78
CA ARG A 103 -0.38 7.93 8.26
C ARG A 103 -0.76 7.86 9.73
N GLN A 104 -0.59 8.94 10.48
CA GLN A 104 -1.20 9.07 11.81
C GLN A 104 -2.71 8.75 11.76
N PHE A 105 -3.21 8.13 12.83
CA PHE A 105 -4.56 7.60 12.84
C PHE A 105 -5.61 8.70 12.74
N GLU A 106 -5.36 9.85 13.36
CA GLU A 106 -6.22 11.03 13.39
C GLU A 106 -6.49 11.52 11.97
N GLY A 107 -5.41 11.77 11.22
CA GLY A 107 -5.49 12.17 9.81
C GLY A 107 -6.12 11.09 8.91
N TYR A 108 -5.82 9.82 9.17
CA TYR A 108 -6.44 8.69 8.46
C TYR A 108 -7.95 8.60 8.70
N SER A 109 -8.36 8.63 9.97
CA SER A 109 -9.74 8.38 10.40
C SER A 109 -10.67 9.51 9.98
N VAL A 110 -10.28 10.78 10.11
CA VAL A 110 -11.04 11.92 9.56
C VAL A 110 -11.23 11.76 8.05
N SER A 111 -10.15 11.48 7.32
CA SER A 111 -10.20 11.32 5.87
C SER A 111 -11.12 10.16 5.45
N ARG A 112 -11.06 9.03 6.15
CA ARG A 112 -11.89 7.85 5.84
C ARG A 112 -13.33 8.01 6.27
N HIS A 113 -13.59 8.64 7.41
CA HIS A 113 -14.93 8.95 7.87
C HIS A 113 -15.65 9.85 6.87
N LEU A 114 -15.02 10.96 6.45
CA LEU A 114 -15.59 11.87 5.45
C LEU A 114 -15.82 11.21 4.09
N LYS A 115 -14.97 10.26 3.69
CA LYS A 115 -15.09 9.58 2.39
C LYS A 115 -16.09 8.42 2.39
N SER A 116 -16.21 7.68 3.48
CA SER A 116 -16.89 6.36 3.50
C SER A 116 -17.96 6.22 4.58
N GLY A 117 -18.12 7.22 5.47
CA GLY A 117 -19.08 7.17 6.57
C GLY A 117 -18.78 6.11 7.63
N TRP A 118 -17.54 5.62 7.72
CA TRP A 118 -17.21 4.55 8.66
C TRP A 118 -17.21 5.05 10.11
N GLY A 119 -17.79 4.27 11.02
CA GLY A 119 -17.71 4.51 12.46
C GLY A 119 -16.33 4.18 13.04
N PHE A 120 -16.07 4.68 14.24
CA PHE A 120 -14.77 4.58 14.92
C PHE A 120 -14.25 3.14 15.03
N SER A 121 -15.05 2.19 15.51
CA SER A 121 -14.61 0.79 15.69
C SER A 121 -14.12 0.16 14.39
N ARG A 122 -14.83 0.42 13.27
CA ARG A 122 -14.41 -0.06 11.94
C ARG A 122 -13.14 0.63 11.44
N LEU A 123 -12.96 1.91 11.75
CA LEU A 123 -11.76 2.65 11.39
C LEU A 123 -10.53 2.09 12.11
N VAL A 124 -10.64 1.82 13.41
CA VAL A 124 -9.62 1.17 14.23
C VAL A 124 -9.29 -0.21 13.68
N GLU A 125 -10.29 -1.06 13.52
CA GLU A 125 -10.12 -2.43 13.01
C GLU A 125 -9.41 -2.43 11.65
N GLN A 126 -9.88 -1.62 10.69
CA GLN A 126 -9.26 -1.56 9.37
C GLN A 126 -7.81 -1.05 9.46
N TYR A 127 -7.54 -0.03 10.29
CA TYR A 127 -6.21 0.54 10.42
C TYR A 127 -5.22 -0.51 10.95
N ILE A 128 -5.59 -1.22 12.02
CA ILE A 128 -4.75 -2.27 12.61
C ILE A 128 -4.57 -3.41 11.60
N ASN A 129 -5.66 -3.91 11.02
CA ASN A 129 -5.61 -5.07 10.12
C ASN A 129 -4.74 -4.79 8.88
N VAL A 130 -4.91 -3.65 8.22
CA VAL A 130 -4.14 -3.31 7.02
C VAL A 130 -2.67 -3.11 7.36
N ASN A 131 -2.36 -2.29 8.36
CA ASN A 131 -0.97 -1.95 8.67
C ASN A 131 -0.20 -3.14 9.26
N SER A 132 -0.80 -3.92 10.17
CA SER A 132 -0.15 -5.11 10.74
C SER A 132 0.07 -6.21 9.70
N THR A 133 -0.90 -6.43 8.79
CA THR A 133 -0.72 -7.41 7.72
C THR A 133 0.32 -6.94 6.71
N ALA A 134 0.35 -5.65 6.38
CA ALA A 134 1.36 -5.10 5.50
C ALA A 134 2.76 -5.11 6.13
N LEU A 135 2.88 -4.91 7.45
CA LEU A 135 4.14 -5.09 8.19
C LEU A 135 4.64 -6.54 8.09
N LEU A 136 3.77 -7.52 8.30
CA LEU A 136 4.15 -8.92 8.11
C LEU A 136 4.65 -9.18 6.69
N GLN A 137 3.96 -8.63 5.69
CA GLN A 137 4.35 -8.76 4.28
C GLN A 137 5.65 -8.05 3.96
N LEU A 138 5.90 -6.89 4.58
CA LEU A 138 7.15 -6.15 4.46
C LEU A 138 8.33 -7.02 4.91
N TYR A 139 8.21 -7.73 6.03
CA TYR A 139 9.26 -8.65 6.48
C TYR A 139 9.41 -9.86 5.56
N ILE A 140 8.30 -10.44 5.06
CA ILE A 140 8.35 -11.61 4.17
C ILE A 140 8.99 -11.27 2.82
N PHE A 141 8.55 -10.18 2.19
CA PHE A 141 8.85 -9.85 0.80
C PHE A 141 9.88 -8.73 0.63
N GLY A 142 10.30 -8.09 1.72
CA GLY A 142 11.14 -6.91 1.69
C GLY A 142 10.39 -5.65 1.23
N GLY A 143 11.02 -4.49 1.40
CA GLY A 143 10.38 -3.22 1.10
C GLY A 143 10.86 -2.05 1.96
N CYS A 144 10.03 -1.03 2.08
CA CYS A 144 10.23 0.09 3.02
C CYS A 144 8.89 0.65 3.52
N THR A 145 8.93 1.42 4.60
CA THR A 145 7.77 2.17 5.11
C THR A 145 7.91 3.65 4.79
N ILE A 146 6.81 4.31 4.43
CA ILE A 146 6.80 5.75 4.10
C ILE A 146 5.60 6.43 4.76
N GLY A 147 5.86 7.30 5.74
CA GLY A 147 4.84 8.09 6.42
C GLY A 147 4.31 9.22 5.54
N TYR A 148 3.01 9.46 5.60
CA TYR A 148 2.40 10.63 4.94
C TYR A 148 2.96 11.94 5.51
N GLU A 149 3.20 11.98 6.82
CA GLU A 149 3.78 13.11 7.55
C GLU A 149 5.20 13.43 7.04
N GLU A 150 5.97 12.41 6.69
CA GLU A 150 7.31 12.56 6.10
C GLU A 150 7.24 13.18 4.70
N LEU A 151 6.25 12.76 3.90
CA LEU A 151 6.07 13.26 2.54
C LEU A 151 5.56 14.71 2.48
N VAL A 152 4.86 15.20 3.52
CA VAL A 152 4.42 16.60 3.59
C VAL A 152 5.45 17.52 4.21
N ASN A 153 6.35 16.99 5.05
CA ASN A 153 7.46 17.76 5.61
C ASN A 153 8.56 17.92 4.56
N LYS A 154 8.84 19.17 4.15
CA LYS A 154 9.87 19.46 3.13
C LYS A 154 11.29 19.20 3.63
N GLU A 155 11.51 19.32 4.93
CA GLU A 155 12.81 19.07 5.55
C GLU A 155 13.13 17.58 5.63
N GLU A 156 12.11 16.73 5.53
CA GLU A 156 12.27 15.29 5.62
C GLU A 156 12.64 14.69 4.26
N THR A 157 13.84 14.15 4.14
CA THR A 157 14.39 13.63 2.87
C THR A 157 14.76 12.15 2.91
N VAL A 158 14.93 11.57 4.11
CA VAL A 158 15.47 10.20 4.29
C VAL A 158 14.63 9.14 3.58
N TRP A 159 13.31 9.33 3.50
CA TRP A 159 12.40 8.43 2.79
C TRP A 159 12.74 8.28 1.29
N ALA A 160 13.34 9.29 0.67
CA ALA A 160 13.69 9.27 -0.75
C ALA A 160 14.88 8.34 -1.03
N GLU A 161 15.84 8.27 -0.10
CA GLU A 161 17.01 7.37 -0.20
C GLU A 161 16.58 5.91 -0.11
N ALA A 162 15.69 5.58 0.85
CA ALA A 162 15.13 4.23 0.97
C ALA A 162 14.35 3.81 -0.29
N LEU A 163 13.59 4.75 -0.89
CA LEU A 163 12.90 4.48 -2.16
C LEU A 163 13.87 4.32 -3.33
N GLU A 164 14.96 5.10 -3.39
CA GLU A 164 15.97 4.92 -4.43
C GLU A 164 16.59 3.53 -4.34
N GLN A 165 17.01 3.10 -3.16
CA GLN A 165 17.55 1.76 -2.96
C GLN A 165 16.53 0.67 -3.34
N LEU A 166 15.26 0.86 -2.99
CA LEU A 166 14.23 -0.15 -3.25
C LEU A 166 13.84 -0.25 -4.74
N THR A 167 13.72 0.91 -5.41
CA THR A 167 13.05 1.06 -6.71
C THR A 167 13.97 1.42 -7.86
N GLY A 168 15.17 1.92 -7.57
CA GLY A 168 16.10 2.50 -8.55
C GLY A 168 15.75 3.92 -9.01
N ILE A 169 14.64 4.50 -8.54
CA ILE A 169 14.27 5.89 -8.87
C ILE A 169 15.13 6.84 -8.04
N LYS A 170 15.84 7.77 -8.69
CA LYS A 170 16.74 8.71 -8.01
C LYS A 170 16.04 9.53 -6.93
N ALA A 171 16.66 9.61 -5.75
CA ALA A 171 16.15 10.40 -4.63
C ALA A 171 15.93 11.88 -5.01
N SER A 172 16.82 12.45 -5.82
CA SER A 172 16.68 13.82 -6.36
C SER A 172 15.37 13.99 -7.14
N HIS A 173 15.04 13.06 -8.06
CA HIS A 173 13.80 13.12 -8.83
C HIS A 173 12.55 12.97 -7.96
N LEU A 174 12.63 12.15 -6.90
CA LEU A 174 11.55 11.99 -5.92
C LEU A 174 11.30 13.29 -5.15
N LEU A 175 12.38 13.95 -4.70
CA LEU A 175 12.31 15.22 -3.97
C LEU A 175 11.81 16.36 -4.85
N GLU A 176 12.31 16.49 -6.08
CA GLU A 176 11.82 17.46 -7.08
C GLU A 176 10.33 17.24 -7.39
N SER A 177 9.93 15.97 -7.56
CA SER A 177 8.54 15.60 -7.77
C SER A 177 7.67 15.99 -6.57
N ARG A 178 8.15 15.78 -5.33
CA ARG A 178 7.48 16.24 -4.12
C ARG A 178 7.32 17.75 -4.11
N GLU A 179 8.39 18.52 -4.32
CA GLU A 179 8.35 19.99 -4.29
C GLU A 179 7.31 20.57 -5.25
N SER A 180 7.19 19.96 -6.43
CA SER A 180 6.24 20.40 -7.45
C SER A 180 4.77 20.05 -7.16
N LEU A 181 4.50 19.09 -6.27
CA LEU A 181 3.15 18.56 -5.98
C LEU A 181 2.64 18.99 -4.60
N VAL A 182 3.53 19.05 -3.62
CA VAL A 182 3.19 19.31 -2.22
C VAL A 182 3.21 20.80 -1.97
N LYS A 183 2.01 21.39 -1.91
CA LYS A 183 1.83 22.70 -1.27
C LYS A 183 2.01 22.55 0.23
N ALA A 184 2.61 23.55 0.88
CA ALA A 184 2.66 23.61 2.33
C ALA A 184 1.23 23.49 2.88
N VAL A 185 0.97 22.44 3.65
CA VAL A 185 -0.30 22.25 4.33
C VAL A 185 0.00 21.69 5.71
N THR A 186 -0.61 22.29 6.72
CA THR A 186 -0.56 21.85 8.10
C THR A 186 -1.87 21.12 8.43
N PRO A 187 -1.99 19.79 8.24
CA PRO A 187 -3.15 19.08 8.75
C PRO A 187 -2.89 18.68 10.21
N GLN A 188 -3.12 19.59 11.15
CA GLN A 188 -3.17 19.26 12.57
C GLN A 188 -4.60 18.84 12.92
N TRP A 189 -4.87 17.54 12.83
CA TRP A 189 -6.01 16.94 13.50
C TRP A 189 -5.48 16.32 14.78
N GLU A 190 -5.69 16.97 15.90
CA GLU A 190 -5.31 16.45 17.22
C GLU A 190 -6.59 16.13 17.97
N PHE A 191 -6.83 14.83 18.20
CA PHE A 191 -7.88 14.35 19.08
C PHE A 191 -7.43 13.04 19.72
N PRO A 192 -7.92 12.74 20.94
CA PRO A 192 -7.50 11.53 21.64
C PRO A 192 -7.84 10.29 20.82
N VAL A 193 -6.87 9.39 20.66
CA VAL A 193 -7.05 8.07 20.05
C VAL A 193 -7.24 7.05 21.18
N PRO A 194 -8.47 6.65 21.52
CA PRO A 194 -8.74 5.79 22.68
C PRO A 194 -8.36 4.31 22.47
N ASN A 195 -7.48 3.99 21.52
CA ASN A 195 -7.04 2.62 21.25
C ASN A 195 -5.49 2.52 21.26
N PRO A 196 -4.90 1.79 22.23
CA PRO A 196 -3.45 1.68 22.36
C PRO A 196 -2.79 0.83 21.25
N GLU A 197 -3.52 -0.08 20.62
CA GLU A 197 -2.98 -0.92 19.54
C GLU A 197 -2.71 -0.12 18.27
N VAL A 198 -3.58 0.84 17.95
CA VAL A 198 -3.35 1.80 16.86
C VAL A 198 -2.02 2.53 17.06
N MET A 199 -1.79 3.03 18.27
CA MET A 199 -0.54 3.73 18.62
C MET A 199 0.67 2.81 18.54
N LYS A 200 0.53 1.56 18.99
CA LYS A 200 1.59 0.55 18.90
C LYS A 200 1.98 0.28 17.45
N VAL A 201 1.01 0.03 16.57
CA VAL A 201 1.26 -0.24 15.14
C VAL A 201 1.89 0.97 14.47
N TYR A 202 1.39 2.19 14.74
CA TYR A 202 1.98 3.41 14.20
C TYR A 202 3.45 3.59 14.65
N LYS A 203 3.74 3.41 15.94
CA LYS A 203 5.12 3.51 16.46
C LYS A 203 6.06 2.49 15.81
N LEU A 204 5.60 1.26 15.59
CA LEU A 204 6.38 0.24 14.88
C LEU A 204 6.72 0.67 13.45
N LEU A 205 5.78 1.28 12.73
CA LEU A 205 6.02 1.80 11.38
C LEU A 205 7.04 2.94 11.38
N VAL A 206 6.92 3.88 12.32
CA VAL A 206 7.86 5.00 12.47
C VAL A 206 9.28 4.51 12.78
N GLN A 207 9.44 3.44 13.54
CA GLN A 207 10.75 2.84 13.84
C GLN A 207 11.45 2.27 12.59
N LEU A 208 10.71 1.98 11.51
CA LEU A 208 11.24 1.47 10.25
C LEU A 208 11.51 2.57 9.21
N LYS A 209 11.26 3.84 9.57
CA LYS A 209 11.50 4.99 8.72
C LYS A 209 12.94 4.99 8.18
N GLY A 210 13.06 5.24 6.88
CA GLY A 210 14.36 5.36 6.21
C GLY A 210 15.09 4.04 6.01
N LEU A 211 14.52 2.91 6.44
CA LEU A 211 15.13 1.60 6.30
C LEU A 211 14.55 0.87 5.09
N VAL A 212 15.43 0.17 4.37
CA VAL A 212 15.04 -0.89 3.45
C VAL A 212 15.13 -2.22 4.18
N ILE A 213 14.02 -2.95 4.20
CA ILE A 213 13.91 -4.28 4.78
C ILE A 213 14.18 -5.29 3.67
N GLU A 214 15.16 -6.15 3.88
CA GLU A 214 15.45 -7.25 2.97
C GLU A 214 14.43 -8.39 3.15
N PRO A 215 14.06 -9.11 2.08
CA PRO A 215 13.16 -10.25 2.17
C PRO A 215 13.75 -11.37 3.02
N VAL A 216 12.91 -12.15 3.69
CA VAL A 216 13.38 -13.39 4.34
C VAL A 216 13.87 -14.34 3.25
N SER A 217 15.13 -14.76 3.36
CA SER A 217 15.71 -15.69 2.40
C SER A 217 14.96 -17.02 2.39
N SER A 218 14.87 -17.66 1.22
CA SER A 218 14.18 -18.94 1.04
C SER A 218 14.80 -20.10 1.82
N SER A 219 16.09 -20.01 2.19
CA SER A 219 16.73 -20.98 3.10
C SER A 219 16.22 -20.81 4.53
N THR A 220 16.13 -19.57 5.03
CA THR A 220 15.63 -19.27 6.38
C THR A 220 14.15 -19.62 6.58
N LEU A 221 13.33 -19.59 5.51
CA LEU A 221 11.92 -19.99 5.58
C LEU A 221 11.72 -21.50 5.66
N LYS A 222 12.59 -22.30 5.01
CA LYS A 222 12.51 -23.77 5.03
C LYS A 222 12.96 -24.37 6.36
N GLU A 223 13.82 -23.69 7.11
CA GLU A 223 14.30 -24.16 8.41
C GLU A 223 13.34 -23.87 9.58
N ARG A 224 12.32 -23.03 9.34
CA ARG A 224 11.39 -22.54 10.38
C ARG A 224 9.94 -23.04 10.21
N LEU A 225 9.67 -23.80 9.15
CA LEU A 225 8.38 -24.43 8.85
C LEU A 225 8.55 -25.95 8.85
#